data_AF-A0A918FBJ3-F1
#
_entry.id   AF-A0A918FBJ3-F1
#
_cell.length_a   1.000
_cell.length_b   1.000
_cell.length_c   1.000
_cell.angle_alpha   90.00
_cell.angle_beta   90.00
_cell.angle_gamma   90.00
#
_symmetry.space_group_name_H-M   'P 1'
#
loop_
_entity.id
_entity.type
_entity.pdbx_description
1 polymer ?
#
loop_
_entity_poly.entity_id
_entity_poly.type
_entity_poly.pdbx_seq_one_letter_code
_entity_poly.pdbx_strand_id
1 'polypeptide(L)'
;MLALTATAGMLLAGASPVPRPPPPIYCPVVMYQDYYFALSYYVVPALSPDCPPGGVGRLRKSSTLNQKAQGAHYQPIRPQSGAWTVTVFGDDVPRSERFTNVFSTWEWQYVEADGKHWHTADVR
;
A
#
# COMPACT_ATOMS: atom_id res chain seq x y z
N MET A 1 52.50 47.49 7.55
CA MET A 1 52.77 46.03 7.63
C MET A 1 52.04 45.49 8.85
N LEU A 2 50.89 44.85 8.66
CA LEU A 2 50.20 44.10 9.71
C LEU A 2 49.91 42.70 9.17
N ALA A 3 50.43 41.70 9.87
CA ALA A 3 50.18 40.28 9.63
C ALA A 3 48.85 39.88 10.28
N LEU A 4 48.00 39.14 9.57
CA LEU A 4 46.91 38.38 10.16
C LEU A 4 46.98 36.94 9.64
N THR A 5 47.39 36.05 10.53
CA THR A 5 47.31 34.59 10.41
C THR A 5 45.88 34.14 10.71
N ALA A 6 45.16 33.65 9.70
CA ALA A 6 43.85 33.04 9.87
C ALA A 6 44.00 31.52 10.06
N THR A 7 43.79 31.05 11.28
CA THR A 7 43.64 29.62 11.61
C THR A 7 42.27 29.12 11.17
N ALA A 8 42.24 28.25 10.16
CA ALA A 8 41.05 27.54 9.73
C ALA A 8 40.79 26.33 10.65
N GLY A 9 39.78 26.42 11.51
CA GLY A 9 39.28 25.30 12.29
C GLY A 9 38.33 24.44 11.45
N MET A 10 38.77 23.23 11.09
CA MET A 10 37.92 22.21 10.48
C MET A 10 36.94 21.65 11.53
N LEU A 11 35.66 21.98 11.42
CA LEU A 11 34.57 21.26 12.09
C LEU A 11 34.27 19.98 11.30
N LEU A 12 34.85 18.87 11.76
CA LEU A 12 34.42 17.52 11.35
C LEU A 12 33.07 17.24 12.02
N ALA A 13 31.98 17.54 11.32
CA ALA A 13 30.65 17.08 11.70
C ALA A 13 30.59 15.55 11.50
N GLY A 14 30.73 14.81 12.60
CA GLY A 14 30.51 13.36 12.62
C GLY A 14 29.04 13.07 12.32
N ALA A 15 28.76 12.56 11.12
CA ALA A 15 27.45 12.02 10.78
C ALA A 15 27.26 10.70 11.55
N SER A 16 26.51 10.74 12.65
CA SER A 16 26.06 9.52 13.32
C SER A 16 25.13 8.75 12.35
N PRO A 17 25.36 7.45 12.11
CA PRO A 17 24.48 6.66 11.26
C PRO A 17 23.10 6.57 11.91
N VAL A 18 22.09 7.15 11.26
CA VAL A 18 20.69 7.01 11.67
C VAL A 18 20.30 5.54 11.49
N PRO A 19 19.80 4.85 12.54
CA PRO A 19 19.31 3.48 12.42
C PRO A 19 18.20 3.42 11.36
N ARG A 20 18.37 2.57 10.35
CA ARG A 20 17.34 2.35 9.34
C ARG A 20 16.18 1.57 9.99
N PRO A 21 14.92 2.00 9.85
CA PRO A 21 13.80 1.22 10.33
C PRO A 21 13.80 -0.18 9.71
N PRO A 22 13.36 -1.22 10.46
CA PRO A 22 13.24 -2.56 9.91
C PRO A 22 12.29 -2.57 8.71
N PRO A 23 12.51 -3.45 7.73
CA PRO A 23 11.62 -3.56 6.59
C PRO A 23 10.20 -3.92 7.05
N PRO A 24 9.16 -3.37 6.38
CA PRO A 24 7.77 -3.70 6.71
C PRO A 24 7.50 -5.19 6.47
N ILE A 25 6.74 -5.80 7.38
CA ILE A 25 6.25 -7.17 7.23
C ILE A 25 4.94 -7.09 6.44
N TYR A 26 4.96 -7.55 5.18
CA TYR A 26 3.74 -7.56 4.36
C TYR A 26 2.88 -8.80 4.64
N CYS A 27 1.59 -8.58 4.83
CA CYS A 27 0.62 -9.62 5.14
C CYS A 27 -0.45 -9.73 4.06
N PRO A 28 -0.99 -10.94 3.82
CA PRO A 28 -2.19 -11.12 3.00
C PRO A 28 -3.36 -10.31 3.54
N VAL A 29 -4.18 -9.79 2.63
CA VAL A 29 -5.36 -8.99 2.97
C VAL A 29 -6.61 -9.72 2.50
N VAL A 30 -7.58 -9.85 3.41
CA VAL A 30 -8.92 -10.38 3.14
C VAL A 30 -9.88 -9.21 2.95
N MET A 31 -10.76 -9.30 1.95
CA MET A 31 -11.78 -8.27 1.69
C MET A 31 -13.14 -8.77 2.13
N TYR A 32 -13.83 -7.98 2.95
CA TYR A 32 -15.24 -8.23 3.28
C TYR A 32 -16.15 -7.26 2.51
N GLN A 33 -17.25 -7.79 1.99
CA GLN A 33 -18.29 -7.01 1.31
C GLN A 33 -19.31 -6.48 2.32
N ASP A 34 -19.39 -5.16 2.43
CA ASP A 34 -20.47 -4.48 3.18
C ASP A 34 -21.47 -3.88 2.19
N TYR A 35 -22.57 -4.61 1.95
CA TYR A 35 -23.55 -4.24 0.93
C TYR A 35 -24.30 -2.96 1.29
N TYR A 36 -24.19 -1.96 0.42
CA TYR A 36 -24.95 -0.72 0.53
C TYR A 36 -26.31 -0.83 -0.16
N PHE A 37 -26.34 -1.34 -1.38
CA PHE A 37 -27.59 -1.52 -2.14
C PHE A 37 -27.43 -2.53 -3.28
N ALA A 38 -28.29 -3.55 -3.29
CA ALA A 38 -28.39 -4.62 -4.30
C ALA A 38 -27.04 -5.28 -4.65
N LEU A 39 -26.31 -4.71 -5.59
CA LEU A 39 -25.05 -5.23 -6.14
C LEU A 39 -23.87 -4.27 -5.92
N SER A 40 -24.09 -3.22 -5.13
CA SER A 40 -23.07 -2.25 -4.70
C SER A 40 -22.70 -2.43 -3.23
N TYR A 41 -21.41 -2.40 -2.94
CA TYR A 41 -20.84 -2.63 -1.62
C TYR A 41 -19.68 -1.67 -1.33
N TYR A 42 -19.44 -1.43 -0.05
CA TYR A 42 -18.17 -0.91 0.46
C TYR A 42 -17.24 -2.09 0.74
N VAL A 43 -15.94 -1.86 0.67
CA VAL A 43 -14.96 -2.86 1.11
C VAL A 43 -14.44 -2.52 2.48
N VAL A 44 -14.44 -3.55 3.33
CA VAL A 44 -13.81 -3.55 4.64
C VAL A 44 -12.59 -4.48 4.54
N PRO A 45 -11.38 -3.94 4.28
CA PRO A 45 -10.18 -4.75 4.22
C PRO A 45 -9.71 -5.10 5.62
N ALA A 46 -9.19 -6.32 5.79
CA ALA A 46 -8.55 -6.75 7.02
C ALA A 46 -7.28 -7.54 6.73
N LEU A 47 -6.31 -7.45 7.62
CA LEU A 47 -5.15 -8.35 7.57
C LEU A 47 -5.60 -9.78 7.84
N SER A 48 -4.92 -10.75 7.22
CA SER A 48 -5.10 -12.16 7.56
C SER A 48 -4.90 -12.38 9.06
N PRO A 49 -5.70 -13.25 9.71
CA PRO A 49 -5.56 -13.55 11.15
C PRO A 49 -4.15 -14.01 11.56
N ASP A 50 -3.41 -14.62 10.65
CA ASP A 50 -2.05 -15.11 10.88
C ASP A 50 -0.98 -14.02 10.78
N CYS A 51 -1.38 -12.78 10.51
CA CYS A 51 -0.45 -11.66 10.38
C CYS A 51 0.15 -11.28 11.75
N PRO A 52 1.48 -11.21 11.89
CA PRO A 52 2.12 -10.85 13.15
C PRO A 52 1.86 -9.38 13.55
N PRO A 53 2.04 -9.03 14.84
CA PRO A 53 1.97 -7.65 15.29
C PRO A 53 2.92 -6.74 14.51
N GLY A 54 2.42 -5.57 14.09
CA GLY A 54 3.18 -4.62 13.27
C GLY A 54 3.21 -4.94 11.77
N GLY A 55 2.52 -6.01 11.34
CA GLY A 55 2.32 -6.30 9.93
C GLY A 55 1.46 -5.26 9.22
N VAL A 56 1.70 -5.11 7.91
CA VAL A 56 1.01 -4.17 7.04
C VAL A 56 0.54 -4.90 5.78
N GLY A 57 -0.64 -4.56 5.28
CA GLY A 57 -1.15 -5.01 4.00
C GLY A 57 -1.07 -3.86 3.02
N ARG A 58 -0.75 -4.15 1.75
CA ARG A 58 -0.95 -3.17 0.67
C ARG A 58 -2.02 -3.67 -0.25
N LEU A 59 -2.96 -2.79 -0.60
CA LEU A 59 -4.15 -3.10 -1.37
C LEU A 59 -4.25 -2.20 -2.59
N ARG A 60 -4.70 -2.73 -3.72
CA ARG A 60 -5.08 -1.95 -4.90
C ARG A 60 -6.29 -2.55 -5.58
N LYS A 61 -6.91 -1.74 -6.44
CA LYS A 61 -8.01 -2.13 -7.33
C LYS A 61 -7.53 -2.11 -8.78
N SER A 62 -7.79 -3.18 -9.51
CA SER A 62 -7.46 -3.29 -10.94
C SER A 62 -8.72 -3.60 -11.75
N SER A 63 -8.80 -3.13 -12.99
CA SER A 63 -9.90 -3.43 -13.90
C SER A 63 -9.62 -4.72 -14.66
N THR A 64 -10.57 -5.64 -14.63
CA THR A 64 -10.48 -6.90 -15.37
C THR A 64 -10.79 -6.71 -16.86
N LEU A 65 -11.53 -5.66 -17.22
CA LEU A 65 -11.99 -5.39 -18.60
C LEU A 65 -10.92 -4.76 -19.50
N ASN A 66 -10.08 -3.91 -18.94
CA ASN A 66 -9.08 -3.17 -19.70
C ASN A 66 -7.71 -3.80 -19.45
N GLN A 67 -6.92 -4.02 -20.49
CA GLN A 67 -5.54 -4.48 -20.37
C GLN A 67 -4.59 -3.39 -20.86
N LYS A 68 -3.43 -3.26 -20.22
CA LYS A 68 -2.26 -2.51 -20.69
C LYS A 68 -1.71 -3.20 -21.94
N ALA A 69 -0.84 -2.50 -22.69
CA ALA A 69 -0.25 -3.00 -23.94
C ALA A 69 0.50 -4.35 -23.84
N GLN A 70 0.76 -4.86 -22.63
CA GLN A 70 1.45 -6.13 -22.35
C GLN A 70 0.54 -7.16 -21.66
N GLY A 71 -0.78 -7.02 -21.77
CA GLY A 71 -1.76 -7.97 -21.22
C GLY A 71 -2.06 -7.80 -19.72
N ALA A 72 -1.30 -6.99 -18.99
CA ALA A 72 -1.57 -6.71 -17.57
C ALA A 72 -2.86 -5.89 -17.40
N HIS A 73 -3.69 -6.20 -16.40
CA HIS A 73 -4.90 -5.44 -16.10
C HIS A 73 -4.64 -3.92 -15.94
N TYR A 74 -5.49 -3.11 -16.55
CA TYR A 74 -5.50 -1.65 -16.43
C TYR A 74 -5.94 -1.28 -15.01
N GLN A 75 -5.42 -0.17 -14.47
CA GLN A 75 -5.63 0.24 -13.08
C GLN A 75 -6.34 1.60 -13.06
N PRO A 76 -7.68 1.64 -13.05
CA PRO A 76 -8.37 2.92 -13.19
C PRO A 76 -8.38 3.78 -11.92
N ILE A 77 -8.15 3.26 -10.71
CA ILE A 77 -8.37 4.05 -9.48
C ILE A 77 -7.19 3.94 -8.51
N ARG A 78 -6.71 5.13 -8.16
CA ARG A 78 -5.48 5.49 -7.46
C ARG A 78 -5.76 5.64 -5.95
N PRO A 79 -5.01 5.02 -5.04
CA PRO A 79 -4.25 5.84 -4.12
C PRO A 79 -3.30 6.68 -4.97
N GLN A 80 -3.22 8.00 -4.75
CA GLN A 80 -2.44 8.95 -5.56
C GLN A 80 -1.01 8.46 -5.87
N SER A 81 -0.47 7.54 -5.05
CA SER A 81 0.59 6.61 -5.47
C SER A 81 0.36 5.18 -4.96
N GLY A 82 0.63 4.18 -5.81
CA GLY A 82 1.04 2.82 -5.42
C GLY A 82 -0.03 1.87 -4.90
N ALA A 83 -0.50 2.06 -3.66
CA ALA A 83 -1.41 1.15 -2.96
C ALA A 83 -2.00 1.81 -1.71
N TRP A 84 -3.19 1.38 -1.32
CA TRP A 84 -3.75 1.59 0.00
C TRP A 84 -3.00 0.73 1.02
N THR A 85 -2.96 1.18 2.26
CA THR A 85 -2.34 0.52 3.40
C THR A 85 -3.41 0.01 4.35
N VAL A 86 -3.25 -1.23 4.78
CA VAL A 86 -4.11 -1.89 5.77
C VAL A 86 -3.23 -2.26 6.96
N THR A 87 -3.71 -2.00 8.16
CA THR A 87 -3.06 -2.34 9.42
C THR A 87 -4.08 -3.01 10.34
N VAL A 88 -3.61 -3.58 11.45
CA VAL A 88 -4.52 -4.09 12.50
C VAL A 88 -5.41 -2.98 13.11
N PHE A 89 -5.01 -1.71 12.98
CA PHE A 89 -5.73 -0.57 13.54
C PHE A 89 -6.67 0.12 12.54
N GLY A 90 -6.65 -0.29 11.26
CA GLY A 90 -7.48 0.30 10.22
C GLY A 90 -6.77 0.39 8.87
N ASP A 91 -7.44 1.06 7.94
CA ASP A 91 -7.04 1.18 6.53
C ASP A 91 -7.26 2.58 5.99
N ASP A 92 -6.56 2.92 4.89
CA ASP A 92 -6.69 4.19 4.18
C ASP A 92 -7.58 4.09 2.92
N VAL A 93 -8.41 3.03 2.82
CA VAL A 93 -9.36 2.90 1.70
C VAL A 93 -10.47 3.92 1.88
N PRO A 94 -10.71 4.82 0.90
CA PRO A 94 -11.73 5.84 1.04
C PRO A 94 -13.11 5.21 1.21
N ARG A 95 -13.85 5.57 2.27
CA ARG A 95 -15.21 5.05 2.50
C ARG A 95 -16.23 5.52 1.46
N SER A 96 -15.91 6.55 0.68
CA SER A 96 -16.70 6.97 -0.47
C SER A 96 -16.55 6.04 -1.67
N GLU A 97 -15.54 5.18 -1.69
CA GLU A 97 -15.37 4.19 -2.76
C GLU A 97 -16.43 3.10 -2.64
N ARG A 98 -17.30 3.04 -3.65
CA ARG A 98 -18.31 2.00 -3.81
C ARG A 98 -17.90 1.08 -4.95
N PHE A 99 -18.24 -0.19 -4.79
CA PHE A 99 -17.85 -1.26 -5.69
C PHE A 99 -19.09 -1.97 -6.18
N THR A 100 -19.14 -2.26 -7.48
CA THR A 100 -20.26 -2.98 -8.09
C THR A 100 -19.82 -4.38 -8.51
N ASN A 101 -20.46 -5.42 -7.96
CA ASN A 101 -20.14 -6.81 -8.26
C ASN A 101 -20.81 -7.31 -9.58
N VAL A 102 -21.73 -6.53 -10.16
CA VAL A 102 -22.63 -6.95 -11.26
C VAL A 102 -21.92 -7.66 -12.42
N PHE A 103 -20.67 -7.27 -12.71
CA PHE A 103 -19.96 -7.73 -13.89
C PHE A 103 -18.53 -8.22 -13.59
N SER A 104 -18.14 -8.33 -12.32
CA SER A 104 -16.76 -8.67 -11.91
C SER A 104 -15.68 -7.88 -12.67
N THR A 105 -15.98 -6.61 -13.01
CA THR A 105 -15.14 -5.75 -13.87
C THR A 105 -13.93 -5.18 -13.15
N TRP A 106 -13.80 -5.55 -11.87
CA TRP A 106 -12.81 -5.10 -10.92
C TRP A 106 -12.33 -6.29 -10.11
N GLU A 107 -11.03 -6.29 -9.85
CA GLU A 107 -10.38 -7.21 -8.92
C GLU A 107 -9.67 -6.42 -7.83
N TRP A 108 -9.67 -6.98 -6.63
CA TRP A 108 -8.85 -6.53 -5.52
C TRP A 108 -7.54 -7.29 -5.54
N GLN A 109 -6.45 -6.60 -5.29
CA GLN A 109 -5.12 -7.22 -5.25
C GLN A 109 -4.36 -6.74 -4.03
N TYR A 110 -3.64 -7.65 -3.38
CA TYR A 110 -2.75 -7.33 -2.29
C TYR A 110 -1.29 -7.64 -2.64
N VAL A 111 -0.35 -6.98 -1.97
CA VAL A 111 1.08 -7.30 -2.10
C VAL A 111 1.46 -8.42 -1.14
N GLU A 112 2.20 -9.41 -1.64
CA GLU A 112 2.75 -10.48 -0.82
C GLU A 112 3.92 -10.00 0.06
N ALA A 113 4.42 -10.90 0.92
CA ALA A 113 5.50 -10.68 1.88
C ALA A 113 6.75 -9.98 1.28
N ASP A 114 7.00 -10.14 -0.02
CA ASP A 114 8.14 -9.55 -0.73
C ASP A 114 7.96 -8.09 -1.16
N GLY A 115 6.76 -7.53 -1.04
CA GLY A 115 6.45 -6.16 -1.44
C GLY A 115 6.52 -5.89 -2.94
N LYS A 116 6.61 -6.93 -3.79
CA LYS A 116 6.81 -6.84 -5.25
C LYS A 116 5.71 -7.55 -6.03
N HIS A 117 5.24 -8.70 -5.56
CA HIS A 117 4.24 -9.49 -6.27
C HIS A 117 2.83 -9.18 -5.77
N TRP A 118 1.90 -9.10 -6.72
CA TRP A 118 0.51 -8.76 -6.50
C TRP A 118 -0.37 -9.97 -6.73
N HIS A 119 -1.24 -10.26 -5.77
CA HIS A 119 -2.09 -11.43 -5.75
C HIS A 119 -3.54 -10.99 -5.68
N THR A 120 -4.42 -11.70 -6.37
CA THR A 120 -5.86 -11.44 -6.27
C THR A 120 -6.33 -11.75 -4.85
N ALA A 121 -7.02 -10.78 -4.24
CA ALA A 121 -7.57 -10.91 -2.91
C ALA A 121 -8.80 -11.82 -2.94
N ASP A 122 -8.95 -12.62 -1.89
CA ASP A 122 -10.19 -13.33 -1.61
C ASP A 122 -11.23 -12.32 -1.11
N VAL A 123 -12.37 -12.26 -1.79
CA VAL A 123 -13.47 -11.33 -1.48
C VAL A 123 -14.64 -12.15 -0.94
N ARG A 124 -14.97 -11.93 0.32
CA ARG A 124 -15.95 -12.69 1.10
C ARG A 124 -17.18 -11.87 1.47
#